data_AF-A0A9D8YWL3-F1
#
_entry.id   AF-A0A9D8YWL3-F1
#
_cell.length_a   1.000
_cell.length_b   1.000
_cell.length_c   1.000
_cell.angle_alpha   90.00
_cell.angle_beta   90.00
_cell.angle_gamma   90.00
#
_symmetry.space_group_name_H-M   'P 1'
#
loop_
_entity.id
_entity.type
_entity.pdbx_description
1 polymer ?
#
loop_
_entity_poly.entity_id
_entity_poly.type
_entity_poly.pdbx_seq_one_letter_code
_entity_poly.pdbx_strand_id
1 'polypeptide(L)'
;MMEDWWPKTDKEAWAMKVRGFEMVEAMRVHELRHMELGEWKNALRLVHTVREPDVWLFQAALSVQRSIWEAGYEFAFIGGVALQRWGEVRFTTDVDVTLWCPLGEESNVTSDLESAFGRREPGASFMARIARTFAGRTHTGHNLDVALASTPYARGLLNRAVDVDFGVEEPLHVCSAEDLTITKTCAGRGQDWVDLKRIIQRSGRAMDWDLVWEELAPLLAMIEDPERMDRLRELVAQEKDPPPGNPYGL
;
A
#
# COMPACT_ATOMS: atom_id res chain seq x y z
N MET A 1 -3.87 30.85 1.91
CA MET A 1 -2.47 31.29 2.06
C MET A 1 -1.66 30.11 2.59
N MET A 2 -1.18 29.25 1.69
CA MET A 2 -0.37 28.05 2.02
C MET A 2 0.74 27.93 0.97
N GLU A 3 1.62 28.91 0.93
CA GLU A 3 2.80 28.91 0.04
C GLU A 3 3.98 29.41 0.87
N ASP A 4 4.75 28.48 1.45
CA ASP A 4 6.20 28.60 1.79
C ASP A 4 6.65 27.59 2.87
N TRP A 5 6.30 26.30 2.74
CA TRP A 5 6.74 25.27 3.70
C TRP A 5 7.65 24.19 3.11
N TRP A 6 8.00 24.27 1.82
CA TRP A 6 8.96 23.34 1.21
C TRP A 6 10.40 23.84 1.40
N PRO A 7 11.36 23.00 1.85
CA PRO A 7 12.76 23.39 1.89
C PRO A 7 13.21 23.79 0.49
N LYS A 8 13.66 25.03 0.34
CA LYS A 8 14.08 25.61 -0.94
C LYS A 8 15.50 25.16 -1.32
N THR A 9 16.17 24.45 -0.40
CA THR A 9 17.53 23.95 -0.57
C THR A 9 17.74 22.58 0.08
N ASP A 10 18.71 21.81 -0.43
CA ASP A 10 19.12 20.51 0.15
C ASP A 10 19.57 20.62 1.61
N LYS A 11 20.11 21.79 2.00
CA LYS A 11 20.54 22.06 3.38
C LYS A 11 19.35 22.21 4.33
N GLU A 12 18.26 22.82 3.87
CA GLU A 12 17.02 22.93 4.65
C GLU A 12 16.32 21.57 4.75
N ALA A 13 16.31 20.80 3.66
CA ALA A 13 15.81 19.43 3.66
C ALA A 13 16.60 18.55 4.65
N TRP A 14 17.93 18.67 4.69
CA TRP A 14 18.77 17.98 5.65
C TRP A 14 18.50 18.40 7.09
N ALA A 15 18.35 19.71 7.36
CA ALA A 15 18.08 20.21 8.70
C ALA A 15 16.69 19.81 9.23
N MET A 16 15.70 19.68 8.35
CA MET A 16 14.40 19.09 8.70
C MET A 16 14.53 17.60 9.00
N LYS A 17 15.33 16.87 8.21
CA LYS A 17 15.59 15.45 8.41
C LYS A 17 16.30 15.16 9.75
N VAL A 18 17.30 15.97 10.12
CA VAL A 18 17.99 15.85 11.41
C VAL A 18 17.04 16.08 12.58
N ARG A 19 16.16 17.09 12.50
CA ARG A 19 15.14 17.35 13.53
C ARG A 19 14.15 16.19 13.68
N GLY A 20 13.76 15.56 12.57
CA GLY A 20 12.96 14.33 12.58
C GLY A 20 13.65 13.19 13.34
N PHE A 21 14.94 12.95 13.06
CA PHE A 21 15.72 11.92 13.77
C PHE A 21 15.88 12.19 15.27
N GLU A 22 16.05 13.45 15.68
CA GLU A 22 16.13 13.83 17.09
C GLU A 22 14.81 13.58 17.83
N MET A 23 13.68 13.83 17.16
CA MET A 23 12.34 13.57 17.72
C MET A 23 12.05 12.07 17.84
N VAL A 24 12.42 11.29 16.83
CA VAL A 24 12.33 9.81 16.86
C VAL A 24 13.21 9.23 17.95
N GLU A 25 14.45 9.71 18.12
CA GLU A 25 15.32 9.25 19.21
C GLU A 25 14.72 9.60 20.57
N ALA A 26 14.09 10.76 20.73
CA ALA A 26 13.41 11.13 21.96
C ALA A 26 12.19 10.24 22.27
N MET A 27 11.38 9.90 21.25
CA MET A 27 10.25 8.97 21.39
C MET A 27 10.71 7.54 21.67
N ARG A 28 11.75 7.08 20.97
CA ARG A 28 12.41 5.79 21.17
C ARG A 28 12.94 5.63 22.59
N VAL A 29 13.59 6.67 23.13
CA VAL A 29 14.08 6.67 24.51
C VAL A 29 12.91 6.63 25.52
N HIS A 30 11.74 7.19 25.18
CA HIS A 30 10.56 7.14 26.03
C HIS A 30 9.90 5.75 26.03
N GLU A 31 9.72 5.15 24.85
CA GLU A 31 9.07 3.84 24.67
C GLU A 31 9.93 2.67 25.19
N LEU A 32 11.26 2.74 25.04
CA LEU A 32 12.17 1.67 25.48
C LEU A 32 12.43 1.65 26.99
N ARG A 33 12.06 2.71 27.75
CA ARG A 33 12.34 2.82 29.19
C ARG A 33 11.57 1.84 30.07
N HIS A 34 10.52 1.23 29.54
CA HIS A 34 9.60 0.39 30.30
C HIS A 34 9.47 -1.04 29.77
N MET A 35 10.36 -1.45 28.85
CA MET A 35 10.33 -2.78 28.23
C MET A 35 11.31 -3.75 28.90
N GLU A 36 10.90 -5.01 28.99
CA GLU A 36 11.76 -6.11 29.44
C GLU A 36 12.79 -6.49 28.37
N LEU A 37 13.92 -7.11 28.76
CA LEU A 37 15.04 -7.42 27.85
C LEU A 37 14.64 -8.29 26.64
N GLY A 38 13.62 -9.13 26.79
CA GLY A 38 13.07 -9.94 25.69
C GLY A 38 12.30 -9.13 24.65
N GLU A 39 11.50 -8.16 25.10
CA GLU A 39 10.77 -7.21 24.25
C GLU A 39 11.74 -6.29 23.53
N TRP A 40 12.79 -5.86 24.24
CA TRP A 40 13.88 -5.06 23.71
C TRP A 40 14.59 -5.73 22.52
N LYS A 41 14.88 -7.03 22.64
CA LYS A 41 15.50 -7.82 21.56
C LYS A 41 14.57 -8.04 20.36
N ASN A 42 13.26 -8.17 20.59
CA ASN A 42 12.28 -8.29 19.51
C ASN A 42 12.06 -6.96 18.79
N ALA A 43 12.03 -5.84 19.50
CA ALA A 43 11.96 -4.50 18.91
C ALA A 43 13.20 -4.21 18.05
N LEU A 44 14.41 -4.58 18.51
CA LEU A 44 15.63 -4.39 17.72
C LEU A 44 15.69 -5.20 16.42
N ARG A 45 15.02 -6.37 16.37
CA ARG A 45 14.90 -7.16 15.13
C ARG A 45 14.07 -6.45 14.05
N LEU A 46 13.27 -5.44 14.42
CA LEU A 46 12.44 -4.64 13.52
C LEU A 46 13.09 -3.29 13.13
N VAL A 47 14.20 -2.90 13.75
CA VAL A 47 14.72 -1.52 13.73
C VAL A 47 15.79 -1.26 12.67
N HIS A 48 16.00 -2.17 11.71
CA HIS A 48 16.96 -1.94 10.62
C HIS A 48 16.37 -2.11 9.22
N THR A 49 15.17 -1.56 8.96
CA THR A 49 14.70 -1.24 7.59
C THR A 49 13.59 -0.20 7.50
N VAL A 50 13.20 0.45 8.60
CA VAL A 50 12.21 1.55 8.56
C VAL A 50 12.90 2.81 8.06
N ARG A 51 12.98 2.99 6.74
CA ARG A 51 12.83 4.34 6.20
C ARG A 51 11.36 4.65 6.37
N GLU A 52 11.02 5.64 7.20
CA GLU A 52 9.66 6.17 7.23
C GLU A 52 9.23 6.37 5.77
N PRO A 53 8.05 5.86 5.34
CA PRO A 53 7.41 6.48 4.19
C PRO A 53 7.41 7.97 4.49
N ASP A 54 7.90 8.78 3.55
CA ASP A 54 7.98 10.24 3.73
C ASP A 54 6.67 10.67 4.40
N VAL A 55 6.66 11.39 5.52
CA VAL A 55 5.41 11.72 6.26
C VAL A 55 4.33 12.30 5.33
N TRP A 56 4.78 12.83 4.19
CA TRP A 56 4.03 13.27 3.04
C TRP A 56 3.24 12.20 2.28
N LEU A 57 3.58 10.90 2.32
CA LEU A 57 2.86 9.84 1.64
C LEU A 57 1.45 9.71 2.20
N PHE A 58 1.29 9.64 3.52
CA PHE A 58 -0.04 9.51 4.12
C PHE A 58 -0.85 10.79 3.99
N GLN A 59 -0.19 11.96 4.02
CA GLN A 59 -0.82 13.24 3.68
C GLN A 59 -1.26 13.31 2.21
N ALA A 60 -0.44 12.79 1.28
CA ALA A 60 -0.77 12.69 -0.13
C ALA A 60 -1.92 11.70 -0.36
N ALA A 61 -1.90 10.55 0.30
CA ALA A 61 -2.99 9.57 0.28
C ALA A 61 -4.27 10.20 0.84
N LEU A 62 -4.21 10.93 1.96
CA LEU A 62 -5.37 11.64 2.49
C LEU A 62 -5.94 12.66 1.50
N SER A 63 -5.07 13.43 0.82
CA SER A 63 -5.51 14.34 -0.24
C SER A 63 -6.17 13.59 -1.40
N VAL A 64 -5.62 12.46 -1.83
CA VAL A 64 -6.20 11.62 -2.89
C VAL A 64 -7.57 11.08 -2.47
N GLN A 65 -7.69 10.59 -1.24
CA GLN A 65 -8.94 10.07 -0.68
C GLN A 65 -10.04 11.11 -0.71
N ARG A 66 -9.76 12.31 -0.19
CA ARG A 66 -10.72 13.43 -0.20
C ARG A 66 -11.16 13.78 -1.61
N SER A 67 -10.21 13.93 -2.54
CA SER A 67 -10.54 14.27 -3.94
C SER A 67 -11.35 13.18 -4.65
N ILE A 68 -11.08 11.89 -4.40
CA ILE A 68 -11.86 10.79 -5.00
C ILE A 68 -13.27 10.73 -4.42
N TRP A 69 -13.43 10.91 -3.11
CA TRP A 69 -14.76 10.95 -2.47
C TRP A 69 -15.56 12.19 -2.87
N GLU A 70 -14.93 13.36 -2.99
CA GLU A 70 -15.56 14.59 -3.52
C GLU A 70 -16.07 14.40 -4.96
N ALA A 71 -15.35 13.62 -5.77
CA ALA A 71 -15.78 13.22 -7.11
C ALA A 71 -16.85 12.11 -7.12
N GLY A 72 -17.22 11.57 -5.95
CA GLY A 72 -18.32 10.61 -5.80
C GLY A 72 -17.96 9.16 -6.13
N TYR A 73 -16.68 8.80 -6.12
CA TYR A 73 -16.22 7.46 -6.48
C TYR A 73 -15.90 6.59 -5.26
N GLU A 74 -16.26 5.31 -5.35
CA GLU A 74 -15.81 4.28 -4.43
C GLU A 74 -14.39 3.84 -4.80
N PHE A 75 -13.50 3.73 -3.82
CA PHE A 75 -12.13 3.31 -4.04
C PHE A 75 -11.56 2.66 -2.77
N ALA A 76 -10.40 2.01 -2.88
CA ALA A 76 -9.56 1.64 -1.75
C ALA A 76 -8.09 1.75 -2.13
N PHE A 77 -7.26 2.18 -1.18
CA PHE A 77 -5.81 2.13 -1.33
C PHE A 77 -5.31 0.68 -1.31
N ILE A 78 -4.41 0.37 -2.23
CA ILE A 78 -3.73 -0.93 -2.32
C ILE A 78 -2.21 -0.70 -2.21
N GLY A 79 -1.42 -1.67 -2.68
CA GLY A 79 -0.01 -1.45 -3.00
C GLY A 79 0.83 -0.98 -1.81
N GLY A 80 1.65 0.05 -2.04
CA GLY A 80 2.62 0.55 -1.06
C GLY A 80 1.99 1.14 0.20
N VAL A 81 0.83 1.78 0.10
CA VAL A 81 0.10 2.40 1.22
C VAL A 81 -0.48 1.33 2.14
N ALA A 82 -1.23 0.37 1.58
CA ALA A 82 -1.80 -0.73 2.37
C ALA A 82 -0.72 -1.62 3.00
N LEU A 83 0.41 -1.81 2.33
CA LEU A 83 1.53 -2.59 2.85
C LEU A 83 2.08 -2.06 4.18
N GLN A 84 2.05 -0.73 4.38
CA GLN A 84 2.53 -0.12 5.63
C GLN A 84 1.78 -0.66 6.86
N ARG A 85 0.51 -1.05 6.68
CA ARG A 85 -0.31 -1.64 7.73
C ARG A 85 -0.12 -3.15 7.85
N TRP A 86 -0.18 -3.86 6.72
CA TRP A 86 -0.35 -5.32 6.71
C TRP A 86 0.95 -6.12 6.62
N GLY A 87 2.07 -5.51 6.23
CA GLY A 87 3.36 -6.19 6.05
C GLY A 87 4.53 -5.50 6.75
N GLU A 88 5.72 -5.58 6.14
CA GLU A 88 6.91 -4.85 6.57
C GLU A 88 6.89 -3.44 5.96
N VAL A 89 7.07 -2.43 6.81
CA VAL A 89 7.16 -1.03 6.41
C VAL A 89 8.38 -0.87 5.49
N ARG A 90 8.15 -0.30 4.31
CA ARG A 90 9.21 0.05 3.37
C ARG A 90 8.92 1.38 2.69
N PHE A 91 9.97 2.00 2.21
CA PHE A 91 9.85 3.23 1.43
C PHE A 91 9.03 2.99 0.16
N THR A 92 8.09 3.90 -0.09
CA THR A 92 7.30 4.00 -1.31
C THR A 92 6.85 5.45 -1.47
N THR A 93 6.81 5.92 -2.71
CA THR A 93 6.34 7.26 -3.09
C THR A 93 5.07 7.23 -3.90
N ASP A 94 4.61 6.02 -4.23
CA ASP A 94 3.50 5.81 -5.14
C ASP A 94 2.24 5.57 -4.32
N VAL A 95 1.15 6.18 -4.77
CA VAL A 95 -0.19 5.99 -4.22
C VAL A 95 -0.95 5.11 -5.20
N ASP A 96 -1.15 3.85 -4.82
CA ASP A 96 -1.87 2.87 -5.62
C ASP A 96 -3.33 2.77 -5.16
N VAL A 97 -4.28 2.86 -6.08
CA VAL A 97 -5.71 2.84 -5.81
C VAL A 97 -6.41 1.84 -6.73
N THR A 98 -7.33 1.06 -6.17
CA THR A 98 -8.42 0.44 -6.94
C THR A 98 -9.66 1.32 -6.83
N LEU A 99 -10.21 1.78 -7.96
CA LEU A 99 -11.38 2.66 -8.01
C LEU A 99 -12.48 1.99 -8.84
N TRP A 100 -13.72 2.04 -8.36
CA TRP A 100 -14.85 1.46 -9.09
C TRP A 100 -15.20 2.28 -10.33
N CYS A 101 -15.19 1.63 -11.48
CA CYS A 101 -15.54 2.21 -12.77
C CYS A 101 -16.28 1.16 -13.59
N PRO A 102 -17.61 1.20 -13.70
CA PRO A 102 -18.36 0.34 -14.60
C PRO A 102 -17.81 0.38 -16.03
N LEU A 103 -18.02 -0.69 -16.80
CA LEU A 103 -17.66 -0.71 -18.22
C LEU A 103 -18.42 0.39 -18.97
N GLY A 104 -17.71 1.20 -19.75
CA GLY A 104 -18.27 2.32 -20.51
C GLY A 104 -18.16 3.68 -19.83
N GLU A 105 -17.84 3.72 -18.52
CA GLU A 105 -17.69 4.97 -17.76
C GLU A 105 -16.25 5.50 -17.75
N GLU A 106 -15.30 4.81 -18.40
CA GLU A 106 -13.87 5.11 -18.26
C GLU A 106 -13.53 6.55 -18.67
N SER A 107 -14.19 7.07 -19.71
CA SER A 107 -13.99 8.44 -20.17
C SER A 107 -14.44 9.48 -19.13
N ASN A 108 -15.55 9.22 -18.45
CA ASN A 108 -16.07 10.13 -17.40
C ASN A 108 -15.14 10.10 -16.20
N VAL A 109 -14.83 8.90 -15.70
CA VAL A 109 -13.92 8.72 -14.56
C VAL A 109 -12.55 9.31 -14.84
N THR A 110 -11.95 9.05 -16.00
CA THR A 110 -10.63 9.60 -16.33
C THR A 110 -10.65 11.13 -16.49
N SER A 111 -11.73 11.71 -17.02
CA SER A 111 -11.89 13.17 -17.09
C SER A 111 -11.97 13.81 -15.70
N ASP A 112 -12.68 13.18 -14.77
CA ASP A 112 -12.78 13.67 -13.39
C ASP A 112 -11.45 13.54 -12.66
N LEU A 113 -10.76 12.41 -12.82
CA LEU A 113 -9.41 12.21 -12.28
C LEU A 113 -8.39 13.18 -12.88
N GLU A 114 -8.48 13.53 -14.16
CA GLU A 114 -7.64 14.57 -14.77
C GLU A 114 -7.91 15.97 -14.24
N SER A 115 -9.16 16.24 -13.84
CA SER A 115 -9.54 17.52 -13.26
C SER A 115 -9.04 17.65 -11.81
N ALA A 116 -9.03 16.54 -11.07
CA ALA A 116 -8.52 16.47 -9.70
C ALA A 116 -7.00 16.30 -9.60
N PHE A 117 -6.37 15.65 -10.58
CA PHE A 117 -4.95 15.27 -10.52
C PHE A 117 -4.24 15.57 -11.84
N GLY A 118 -2.95 15.94 -11.76
CA GLY A 118 -2.14 16.10 -12.97
C GLY A 118 -1.88 14.75 -13.64
N ARG A 119 -1.85 14.68 -14.98
CA ARG A 119 -1.36 13.48 -15.67
C ARG A 119 0.16 13.37 -15.61
N ARG A 120 0.68 12.14 -15.52
CA ARG A 120 2.11 11.87 -15.68
C ARG A 120 2.56 12.02 -17.13
N GLU A 121 1.77 11.53 -18.08
CA GLU A 121 2.08 11.58 -19.51
C GLU A 121 0.89 12.12 -20.33
N PRO A 122 1.06 13.25 -21.04
CA PRO A 122 0.04 13.75 -21.96
C PRO A 122 -0.21 12.77 -23.12
N GLY A 123 -1.47 12.61 -23.54
CA GLY A 123 -1.83 11.81 -24.73
C GLY A 123 -2.14 10.32 -24.50
N ALA A 124 -2.11 9.84 -23.25
CA ALA A 124 -2.37 8.44 -22.90
C ALA A 124 -3.85 8.09 -22.62
N SER A 125 -4.82 8.98 -22.90
CA SER A 125 -6.25 8.77 -22.57
C SER A 125 -6.85 7.50 -23.19
N PHE A 126 -6.50 7.21 -24.44
CA PHE A 126 -6.94 5.98 -25.12
C PHE A 126 -6.36 4.73 -24.45
N MET A 127 -5.10 4.78 -23.99
CA MET A 127 -4.47 3.67 -23.27
C MET A 127 -5.11 3.49 -21.90
N ALA A 128 -5.47 4.58 -21.20
CA ALA A 128 -6.17 4.52 -19.94
C ALA A 128 -7.53 3.80 -20.06
N ARG A 129 -8.26 4.02 -21.16
CA ARG A 129 -9.53 3.34 -21.44
C ARG A 129 -9.35 1.85 -21.72
N ILE A 130 -8.32 1.45 -22.48
CA ILE A 130 -8.10 0.05 -22.85
C ILE A 130 -7.44 -0.74 -21.72
N ALA A 131 -6.34 -0.21 -21.17
CA ALA A 131 -5.64 -0.81 -20.05
C ALA A 131 -6.42 -0.68 -18.73
N ARG A 132 -7.46 0.15 -18.69
CA ARG A 132 -8.28 0.44 -17.51
C ARG A 132 -7.44 0.94 -16.35
N THR A 133 -6.54 1.86 -16.63
CA THR A 133 -5.63 2.46 -15.65
C THR A 133 -5.50 3.96 -15.85
N PHE A 134 -5.45 4.74 -14.78
CA PHE A 134 -5.08 6.14 -14.83
C PHE A 134 -3.74 6.36 -14.13
N ALA A 135 -2.80 6.99 -14.85
CA ALA A 135 -1.47 7.32 -14.36
C ALA A 135 -1.36 8.83 -14.10
N GLY A 136 -1.60 9.24 -12.86
CA GLY A 136 -1.60 10.62 -12.41
C GLY A 136 -0.43 11.00 -11.51
N ARG A 137 -0.44 12.25 -11.08
CA ARG A 137 0.46 12.84 -10.07
C ARG A 137 -0.38 13.70 -9.14
N THR A 138 -0.19 13.52 -7.83
CA THR A 138 -0.82 14.36 -6.81
C THR A 138 -0.26 15.79 -6.88
N HIS A 139 -0.97 16.76 -6.29
CA HIS A 139 -0.45 18.13 -6.16
C HIS A 139 0.85 18.21 -5.35
N THR A 140 1.09 17.24 -4.47
CA THR A 140 2.31 17.11 -3.66
C THR A 140 3.45 16.39 -4.40
N GLY A 141 3.26 16.02 -5.67
CA GLY A 141 4.30 15.44 -6.52
C GLY A 141 4.41 13.91 -6.48
N HIS A 142 3.57 13.21 -5.71
CA HIS A 142 3.57 11.75 -5.61
C HIS A 142 2.95 11.13 -6.87
N ASN A 143 3.45 9.97 -7.30
CA ASN A 143 2.80 9.25 -8.39
C ASN A 143 1.48 8.67 -7.89
N LEU A 144 0.45 8.74 -8.73
CA LEU A 144 -0.86 8.15 -8.48
C LEU A 144 -1.14 7.12 -9.57
N ASP A 145 -1.31 5.88 -9.16
CA ASP A 145 -1.65 4.73 -10.01
C ASP A 145 -3.06 4.25 -9.66
N VAL A 146 -4.01 4.44 -10.58
CA VAL A 146 -5.43 4.07 -10.35
C VAL A 146 -5.81 2.94 -11.30
N ALA A 147 -6.20 1.80 -10.75
CA ALA A 147 -6.85 0.71 -11.49
C ALA A 147 -8.36 0.96 -11.55
N LEU A 148 -8.92 1.03 -12.77
CA LEU A 148 -10.36 1.22 -13.02
C LEU A 148 -11.07 -0.13 -12.99
N ALA A 149 -11.52 -0.51 -11.80
CA ALA A 149 -12.11 -1.81 -11.51
C ALA A 149 -13.58 -1.95 -11.95
N SER A 150 -13.93 -3.12 -12.49
CA SER A 150 -15.31 -3.46 -12.91
C SER A 150 -15.69 -4.93 -12.65
N THR A 151 -14.84 -5.69 -11.97
CA THR A 151 -15.03 -7.14 -11.75
C THR A 151 -15.77 -7.44 -10.44
N PRO A 152 -16.41 -8.61 -10.31
CA PRO A 152 -17.00 -9.06 -9.04
C PRO A 152 -15.99 -9.07 -7.89
N TYR A 153 -14.77 -9.58 -8.14
CA TYR A 153 -13.69 -9.54 -7.15
C TYR A 153 -13.39 -8.11 -6.68
N ALA A 154 -13.23 -7.17 -7.61
CA ALA A 154 -12.89 -5.80 -7.24
C ALA A 154 -14.04 -5.11 -6.49
N ARG A 155 -15.30 -5.44 -6.81
CA ARG A 155 -16.45 -5.02 -5.99
C ARG A 155 -16.38 -5.60 -4.57
N GLY A 156 -15.99 -6.88 -4.44
CA GLY A 156 -15.72 -7.52 -3.16
C GLY A 156 -14.62 -6.85 -2.36
N LEU A 157 -13.47 -6.55 -3.01
CA LEU A 157 -12.34 -5.84 -2.41
C LEU A 157 -12.77 -4.49 -1.83
N LEU A 158 -13.55 -3.70 -2.58
CA LEU A 158 -14.05 -2.41 -2.10
C LEU A 158 -15.02 -2.56 -0.93
N ASN A 159 -15.89 -3.58 -0.95
CA ASN A 159 -16.80 -3.85 0.17
C ASN A 159 -16.09 -4.31 1.44
N ARG A 160 -14.90 -4.92 1.32
CA ARG A 160 -14.08 -5.41 2.43
C ARG A 160 -12.98 -4.44 2.86
N ALA A 161 -12.85 -3.30 2.17
CA ALA A 161 -11.87 -2.30 2.53
C ALA A 161 -12.18 -1.71 3.92
N VAL A 162 -11.12 -1.32 4.62
CA VAL A 162 -11.18 -0.90 6.03
C VAL A 162 -10.46 0.43 6.23
N ASP A 163 -10.97 1.19 7.18
CA ASP A 163 -10.37 2.46 7.61
C ASP A 163 -9.25 2.19 8.61
N VAL A 164 -8.04 2.66 8.30
CA VAL A 164 -6.84 2.46 9.12
C VAL A 164 -6.24 3.79 9.51
N ASP A 165 -5.96 3.95 10.79
CA ASP A 165 -5.24 5.11 11.32
C ASP A 165 -3.75 5.02 11.00
N PHE A 166 -3.27 5.97 10.20
CA PHE A 166 -1.85 6.15 9.83
C PHE A 166 -1.22 7.41 10.48
N GLY A 167 -1.89 8.01 11.46
CA GLY A 167 -1.41 9.22 12.14
C GLY A 167 -1.60 10.51 11.33
N VAL A 168 -2.54 10.51 10.39
CA VAL A 168 -3.02 11.71 9.67
C VAL A 168 -4.42 12.07 10.15
N GLU A 169 -4.98 13.17 9.65
CA GLU A 169 -6.20 13.80 10.18
C GLU A 169 -7.44 12.88 10.12
N GLU A 170 -7.48 11.97 9.15
CA GLU A 170 -8.54 10.99 8.98
C GLU A 170 -7.94 9.61 8.69
N PRO A 171 -8.61 8.52 9.10
CA PRO A 171 -8.22 7.18 8.67
C PRO A 171 -8.16 7.07 7.15
N LEU A 172 -7.19 6.30 6.65
CA LEU A 172 -7.10 6.00 5.22
C LEU A 172 -7.87 4.72 4.91
N HIS A 173 -8.66 4.77 3.85
CA HIS A 173 -9.48 3.66 3.38
C HIS A 173 -8.64 2.70 2.52
N VAL A 174 -8.20 1.59 3.10
CA VAL A 174 -7.26 0.64 2.49
C VAL A 174 -7.91 -0.73 2.28
N CYS A 175 -7.39 -1.52 1.34
CA CYS A 175 -7.81 -2.91 1.21
C CYS A 175 -7.46 -3.74 2.45
N SER A 176 -8.14 -4.88 2.62
CA SER A 176 -7.83 -5.87 3.66
C SER A 176 -6.46 -6.53 3.44
N ALA A 177 -5.96 -7.28 4.44
CA ALA A 177 -4.72 -8.04 4.30
C ALA A 177 -4.87 -9.18 3.26
N GLU A 178 -6.05 -9.78 3.20
CA GLU A 178 -6.49 -10.77 2.20
C GLU A 178 -6.42 -10.18 0.80
N ASP A 179 -7.06 -9.04 0.59
CA ASP A 179 -7.09 -8.37 -0.72
C ASP A 179 -5.71 -7.82 -1.11
N LEU A 180 -4.89 -7.36 -0.16
CA LEU A 180 -3.49 -7.00 -0.45
C LEU A 180 -2.68 -8.23 -0.89
N THR A 181 -2.92 -9.38 -0.28
CA THR A 181 -2.28 -10.65 -0.66
C THR A 181 -2.68 -11.05 -2.08
N ILE A 182 -3.99 -11.05 -2.38
CA ILE A 182 -4.51 -11.40 -3.71
C ILE A 182 -3.94 -10.45 -4.78
N THR A 183 -4.02 -9.13 -4.56
CA THR A 183 -3.52 -8.14 -5.54
C THR A 183 -2.01 -8.26 -5.79
N LYS A 184 -1.22 -8.52 -4.74
CA LYS A 184 0.24 -8.76 -4.90
C LYS A 184 0.55 -10.05 -5.62
N THR A 185 -0.20 -11.13 -5.38
CA THR A 185 -0.02 -12.39 -6.09
C THR A 185 -0.39 -12.25 -7.57
N CYS A 186 -1.46 -11.51 -7.90
CA CYS A 186 -1.78 -11.17 -9.29
C CYS A 186 -0.71 -10.28 -9.96
N ALA A 187 -0.05 -9.38 -9.22
CA ALA A 187 1.06 -8.59 -9.76
C ALA A 187 2.34 -9.43 -9.97
N GLY A 188 2.69 -10.27 -8.99
CA GLY A 188 3.71 -11.33 -9.11
C GLY A 188 5.16 -10.86 -9.35
N ARG A 189 5.48 -9.57 -9.20
CA ARG A 189 6.85 -9.05 -9.40
C ARG A 189 7.75 -9.54 -8.27
N GLY A 190 9.07 -9.50 -8.46
CA GLY A 190 10.04 -9.96 -7.46
C GLY A 190 9.82 -9.35 -6.06
N GLN A 191 9.55 -8.05 -5.99
CA GLN A 191 9.24 -7.35 -4.74
C GLN A 191 7.91 -7.80 -4.12
N ASP A 192 6.90 -8.15 -4.93
CA ASP A 192 5.60 -8.58 -4.41
C ASP A 192 5.71 -9.87 -3.60
N TRP A 193 6.60 -10.80 -3.97
CA TRP A 193 6.86 -12.02 -3.20
C TRP A 193 7.59 -11.76 -1.88
N VAL A 194 8.49 -10.78 -1.86
CA VAL A 194 9.12 -10.32 -0.60
C VAL A 194 8.07 -9.72 0.32
N ASP A 195 7.21 -8.86 -0.21
CA ASP A 195 6.13 -8.22 0.54
C ASP A 195 5.12 -9.28 1.06
N LEU A 196 4.74 -10.26 0.23
CA LEU A 196 3.82 -11.36 0.59
C LEU A 196 4.32 -12.17 1.79
N LYS A 197 5.61 -12.51 1.81
CA LYS A 197 6.22 -13.20 2.95
C LYS A 197 5.99 -12.43 4.25
N ARG A 198 6.20 -11.11 4.22
CA ARG A 198 6.03 -10.26 5.41
C ARG A 198 4.57 -10.06 5.80
N ILE A 199 3.67 -9.98 4.83
CA ILE A 199 2.22 -9.95 5.08
C ILE A 199 1.77 -11.24 5.78
N ILE A 200 2.22 -12.40 5.32
CA ILE A 200 1.88 -13.70 5.94
C ILE A 200 2.42 -13.77 7.37
N GLN A 201 3.68 -13.38 7.60
CA GLN A 201 4.28 -13.37 8.93
C GLN A 201 3.52 -12.47 9.93
N ARG A 202 3.07 -11.29 9.47
CA ARG A 202 2.45 -10.28 10.33
C ARG A 202 0.94 -10.48 10.51
N SER A 203 0.23 -10.75 9.41
CA SER A 203 -1.23 -10.72 9.33
C SER A 203 -1.83 -12.10 9.03
N GLY A 204 -1.02 -13.04 8.53
CA GLY A 204 -1.48 -14.34 8.01
C GLY A 204 -2.19 -15.25 9.01
N ARG A 205 -2.03 -15.04 10.32
CA ARG A 205 -2.76 -15.79 11.36
C ARG A 205 -4.24 -15.39 11.46
N ALA A 206 -4.56 -14.12 11.20
CA ALA A 206 -5.91 -13.59 11.32
C ALA A 206 -6.67 -13.59 9.97
N MET A 207 -5.96 -13.84 8.87
CA MET A 207 -6.53 -13.80 7.53
C MET A 207 -7.47 -14.98 7.25
N ASP A 208 -8.55 -14.69 6.53
CA ASP A 208 -9.40 -15.70 5.88
C ASP A 208 -8.71 -16.22 4.61
N TRP A 209 -8.08 -17.39 4.72
CA TRP A 209 -7.37 -17.99 3.59
C TRP A 209 -8.29 -18.68 2.60
N ASP A 210 -9.47 -19.13 3.03
CA ASP A 210 -10.44 -19.74 2.12
C ASP A 210 -10.92 -18.70 1.11
N LEU A 211 -11.23 -17.48 1.60
CA LEU A 211 -11.49 -16.32 0.75
C LEU A 211 -10.35 -16.04 -0.23
N VAL A 212 -9.09 -16.02 0.26
CA VAL A 212 -7.92 -15.77 -0.60
C VAL A 212 -7.83 -16.80 -1.72
N TRP A 213 -8.01 -18.09 -1.42
CA TRP A 213 -7.93 -19.15 -2.43
C TRP A 213 -9.07 -19.10 -3.44
N GLU A 214 -10.29 -18.85 -2.97
CA GLU A 214 -11.48 -18.78 -3.82
C GLU A 214 -11.40 -17.61 -4.80
N GLU A 215 -11.03 -16.42 -4.32
CA GLU A 215 -10.94 -15.21 -5.16
C GLU A 215 -9.72 -15.26 -6.10
N LEU A 216 -8.59 -15.79 -5.65
CA LEU A 216 -7.35 -15.80 -6.43
C LEU A 216 -7.40 -16.79 -7.61
N ALA A 217 -8.05 -17.94 -7.46
CA ALA A 217 -8.10 -18.98 -8.51
C ALA A 217 -8.61 -18.47 -9.88
N PRO A 218 -9.79 -17.82 -10.00
CA PRO A 218 -10.26 -17.31 -11.28
C PRO A 218 -9.41 -16.14 -11.80
N LEU A 219 -8.82 -15.33 -10.92
CA LEU A 219 -7.96 -14.22 -11.31
C LEU A 219 -6.65 -14.71 -11.95
N LEU A 220 -6.01 -15.72 -11.36
CA LEU A 220 -4.78 -16.30 -11.90
C LEU A 220 -5.02 -17.04 -13.23
N ALA A 221 -6.15 -17.73 -13.37
CA ALA A 221 -6.54 -18.31 -14.64
C ALA A 221 -6.73 -17.24 -15.73
N MET A 222 -7.32 -16.09 -15.38
CA MET A 222 -7.55 -14.99 -16.32
C MET A 222 -6.26 -14.32 -16.80
N ILE A 223 -5.23 -14.23 -15.95
CA ILE A 223 -3.92 -13.68 -16.32
C ILE A 223 -2.95 -14.75 -16.86
N GLU A 224 -3.45 -15.97 -17.09
CA GLU A 224 -2.70 -17.12 -17.62
C GLU A 224 -1.45 -17.48 -16.78
N ASP A 225 -1.53 -17.34 -15.46
CA ASP A 225 -0.43 -17.62 -14.53
C ASP A 225 -0.92 -18.39 -13.27
N PRO A 226 -1.52 -19.59 -13.45
CA PRO A 226 -2.07 -20.39 -12.35
C PRO A 226 -0.99 -20.89 -11.37
N GLU A 227 0.27 -21.03 -11.79
CA GLU A 227 1.38 -21.52 -10.97
C GLU A 227 1.69 -20.64 -9.76
N ARG A 228 1.28 -19.36 -9.78
CA ARG A 228 1.40 -18.46 -8.61
C ARG A 228 0.57 -18.93 -7.42
N MET A 229 -0.49 -19.69 -7.66
CA MET A 229 -1.28 -20.30 -6.58
C MET A 229 -0.41 -21.24 -5.76
N ASP A 230 0.31 -22.13 -6.42
CA ASP A 230 1.16 -23.12 -5.75
C ASP A 230 2.34 -22.46 -5.04
N ARG A 231 2.95 -21.45 -5.67
CA ARG A 231 3.99 -20.65 -5.02
C ARG A 231 3.50 -19.94 -3.76
N LEU A 232 2.28 -19.39 -3.77
CA LEU A 232 1.72 -18.76 -2.58
C LEU A 232 1.41 -19.80 -1.50
N ARG A 233 0.89 -20.98 -1.84
CA ARG A 233 0.67 -22.09 -0.88
C ARG A 233 1.97 -22.53 -0.21
N GLU A 234 3.04 -22.70 -0.98
CA GLU A 234 4.36 -23.03 -0.44
C GLU A 234 4.84 -21.96 0.55
N LEU A 235 4.68 -20.68 0.21
CA LEU A 235 5.07 -19.57 1.08
C LEU A 235 4.23 -19.54 2.36
N VAL A 236 2.93 -19.78 2.28
CA VAL A 236 2.04 -19.84 3.45
C VAL A 236 2.43 -20.99 4.38
N ALA A 237 2.73 -22.16 3.82
CA ALA A 237 3.17 -23.32 4.61
C ALA A 237 4.49 -23.05 5.35
N GLN A 238 5.45 -22.40 4.68
CA GLN A 238 6.76 -22.07 5.28
C GLN A 238 6.66 -21.06 6.44
N GLU A 239 5.75 -20.09 6.33
CA GLU A 239 5.70 -18.96 7.26
C GLU A 239 4.67 -19.13 8.39
N LYS A 240 3.63 -19.96 8.22
CA LYS A 240 2.68 -20.29 9.29
C LYS A 240 3.22 -21.32 10.29
N ASP A 241 3.94 -22.33 9.80
CA ASP A 241 4.58 -23.38 10.58
C ASP A 241 6.09 -23.33 10.38
N PRO A 242 6.80 -22.38 11.04
CA PRO A 242 8.24 -22.29 10.90
C PRO A 242 8.87 -23.62 11.37
N PRO A 243 9.80 -24.22 10.61
CA PRO A 243 10.42 -25.47 11.01
C PRO A 243 11.05 -25.34 12.40
N PRO A 244 10.91 -26.34 13.28
CA PRO A 244 11.47 -26.28 14.61
C PRO A 244 13.01 -26.21 14.53
N GLY A 245 13.55 -25.03 14.81
CA GLY A 245 14.98 -24.82 15.02
C GLY A 245 15.69 -24.06 13.91
N ASN A 246 15.64 -22.73 13.96
CA ASN A 246 16.86 -21.93 13.85
C ASN A 246 16.70 -20.58 14.58
N PRO A 247 17.26 -20.42 15.80
CA PRO A 247 17.24 -19.14 16.51
C PRO A 247 18.20 -18.08 15.91
N TYR A 248 18.99 -18.42 14.88
CA TYR A 248 19.96 -17.54 14.20
C TYR A 248 20.10 -17.88 12.70
N GLY A 249 19.28 -17.27 11.84
CA GLY A 249 19.46 -17.30 10.38
C GLY A 249 19.40 -15.87 9.85
N LEU A 250 20.57 -15.33 9.50
CA LEU A 250 20.85 -13.94 9.12
C LEU A 250 19.85 -13.31 8.14
#